data_AF-A0A562NBP9-F1
#
_entry.id   AF-A0A562NBP9-F1
#
_cell.length_a   1.000
_cell.length_b   1.000
_cell.length_c   1.000
_cell.angle_alpha   90.00
_cell.angle_beta   90.00
_cell.angle_gamma   90.00
#
_symmetry.space_group_name_H-M   'P 1'
#
loop_
_entity.id
_entity.type
_entity.pdbx_description
1 polymer ?
#
loop_
_entity_poly.entity_id
_entity_poly.type
_entity_poly.pdbx_seq_one_letter_code
_entity_poly.pdbx_strand_id
1 'polypeptide(L)' 'MTTTYYIGLDVHKHTISAAVADAGRVQARFFGQIANTPEGVTKLAAN' A
#
# COMPACT_ATOMS: atom_id res chain seq x y z
N MET A 1 18.06 7.20 11.50
CA MET A 1 17.41 5.91 11.81
C MET A 1 16.51 5.58 10.63
N THR A 2 16.65 4.39 10.05
CA THR A 2 15.82 3.95 8.91
C THR A 2 14.57 3.27 9.47
N THR A 3 13.40 3.79 9.14
CA THR A 3 12.13 3.14 9.48
C THR A 3 11.70 2.26 8.32
N THR A 4 11.53 0.97 8.58
CA THR A 4 11.01 0.01 7.59
C THR A 4 9.50 -0.10 7.75
N TYR A 5 8.77 0.10 6.65
CA TYR A 5 7.35 -0.18 6.57
C TYR A 5 7.10 -1.38 5.65
N TYR A 6 6.08 -2.16 5.97
CA TYR A 6 5.60 -3.26 5.15
C TYR A 6 4.30 -2.85 4.49
N ILE A 7 4.20 -3.07 3.17
CA ILE A 7 3.01 -2.71 2.38
C ILE A 7 2.28 -3.99 1.97
N GLY A 8 1.06 -4.17 2.44
CA GLY A 8 0.14 -5.19 1.96
C GLY A 8 -0.67 -4.65 0.79
N LEU A 9 -0.65 -5.38 -0.35
CA LEU A 9 -1.40 -5.02 -1.55
C LEU A 9 -2.41 -6.13 -1.88
N ASP A 10 -3.68 -5.75 -1.95
CA ASP A 10 -4.76 -6.62 -2.42
C ASP A 10 -5.25 -6.12 -3.79
N VAL A 11 -4.91 -6.87 -4.84
CA VAL A 11 -5.11 -6.48 -6.24
C VAL A 11 -6.37 -7.11 -6.81
N HIS A 12 -7.31 -6.27 -7.22
CA HIS A 12 -8.53 -6.65 -7.93
C HIS A 12 -8.50 -6.13 -9.37
N LYS A 13 -9.46 -6.57 -10.20
CA LYS A 13 -9.53 -6.22 -11.63
C LYS A 13 -9.56 -4.70 -11.88
N HIS A 14 -10.17 -3.92 -10.99
CA HIS A 14 -10.36 -2.48 -11.17
C HIS A 14 -9.65 -1.63 -10.12
N THR A 15 -9.31 -2.21 -8.97
CA THR A 15 -8.77 -1.46 -7.83
C THR A 15 -7.68 -2.24 -7.11
N ILE A 16 -6.82 -1.54 -6.40
CA ILE A 16 -5.78 -2.11 -5.53
C ILE A 16 -5.95 -1.47 -4.15
N SER A 17 -6.17 -2.29 -3.14
CA SER A 17 -6.26 -1.86 -1.74
C SER A 17 -4.87 -1.94 -1.11
N ALA A 18 -4.44 -0.88 -0.41
CA ALA A 18 -3.14 -0.80 0.23
C ALA A 18 -3.30 -0.70 1.76
N ALA A 19 -2.52 -1.49 2.47
CA ALA A 19 -2.37 -1.42 3.92
C ALA A 19 -0.89 -1.27 4.30
N VAL A 20 -0.62 -0.50 5.35
CA VAL A 20 0.74 -0.22 5.84
C VAL A 20 0.90 -0.83 7.23
N ALA A 21 2.01 -1.52 7.48
CA ALA A 21 2.38 -1.97 8.81
C ALA A 21 3.78 -1.46 9.17
N ASP A 22 3.95 -1.08 10.43
CA ASP A 22 5.25 -0.73 10.98
C ASP A 22 6.07 -2.01 11.22
N ALA A 23 7.39 -1.87 11.32
CA ALA A 23 8.24 -2.97 11.74
C ALA A 23 7.87 -3.47 13.15
N GLY A 24 7.88 -4.80 13.31
CA GLY A 24 7.27 -5.47 14.45
C GLY A 24 5.94 -6.10 14.06
N ARG A 25 5.48 -7.14 14.77
CA ARG A 25 4.22 -7.86 14.46
C ARG A 25 2.98 -7.03 14.80
N VAL A 26 2.93 -5.79 14.32
CA VAL A 26 1.86 -4.82 14.54
C VAL A 26 0.78 -5.04 13.49
N GLN A 27 -0.48 -4.78 13.86
CA GLN A 27 -1.59 -4.86 12.93
C GLN A 27 -1.41 -3.86 11.79
N ALA A 28 -1.60 -4.33 10.55
CA ALA A 28 -1.60 -3.46 9.38
C ALA A 28 -2.81 -2.51 9.42
N ARG A 29 -2.57 -1.23 9.12
CA ARG A 29 -3.60 -0.20 8.99
C ARG A 29 -3.97 -0.03 7.52
N PHE A 30 -5.27 -0.01 7.25
CA PHE A 30 -5.77 0.32 5.92
C PHE A 30 -5.38 1.76 5.57
N PHE A 31 -4.73 1.93 4.43
CA PHE A 31 -4.23 3.23 3.98
C PHE A 31 -5.15 3.83 2.91
N GLY A 32 -5.65 3.01 1.99
CA GLY A 32 -6.55 3.46 0.95
C GLY A 32 -6.65 2.50 -0.23
N GLN A 33 -7.34 2.95 -1.26
CA GLN A 33 -7.52 2.19 -2.50
C GLN A 33 -7.18 3.07 -3.70
N ILE A 34 -6.52 2.48 -4.69
CA ILE A 34 -6.18 3.11 -5.97
C ILE A 34 -6.87 2.36 -7.12
N ALA A 35 -7.04 3.02 -8.26
CA ALA A 35 -7.44 2.33 -9.49
C ALA A 35 -6.31 1.42 -9.98
N ASN A 36 -6.64 0.21 -10.42
CA ASN A 36 -5.69 -0.72 -11.03
C ASN A 36 -5.34 -0.28 -12.46
N THR A 37 -4.54 0.78 -12.52
CA THR A 37 -4.05 1.44 -13.74
C THR A 37 -2.58 1.83 -13.50
N PRO A 38 -1.73 1.88 -14.54
CA PRO A 38 -0.34 2.31 -14.38
C PRO A 38 -0.21 3.65 -13.63
N GLU A 39 -1.08 4.61 -13.93
CA GLU A 39 -1.12 5.93 -13.30
C GLU A 39 -1.48 5.85 -11.81
N GLY A 40 -2.41 4.96 -11.46
CA GLY A 40 -2.79 4.69 -10.07
C GLY A 40 -1.63 4.13 -9.25
N VAL A 41 -0.85 3.21 -9.84
CA VAL A 41 0.32 2.60 -9.19
C VAL A 41 1.46 3.60 -9.04
N THR A 42 1.72 4.46 -10.04
CA THR A 42 2.73 5.52 -9.93
C THR A 42 2.45 6.47 -8.76
N LYS A 43 1.18 6.83 -8.52
CA LYS A 43 0.80 7.66 -7.36
C LYS A 43 1.12 7.02 -6.01
N LEU A 44 1.14 5.69 -5.93
CA LEU A 44 1.45 4.95 -4.71
C LEU A 44 2.96 4.95 -4.40
N ALA A 45 3.82 4.87 -5.42
CA ALA A 45 5.27 4.76 -5.27
C ALA A 45 6.03 6.11 -5.25
N ALA A 46 5.37 7.20 -5.66
CA ALA A 46 5.99 8.52 -5.84
C ALA A 46 5.90 9.44 -4.61
N ASN A 47 5.49 8.94 -3.44
CA ASN A 47 5.49 9.71 -2.17
C ASN A 47 6.71 9.40 -1.32
#